data_AF-A0A537R3D8-F1
#
_entry.id   AF-A0A537R3D8-F1
#
_cell.length_a   1.000
_cell.length_b   1.000
_cell.length_c   1.000
_cell.angle_alpha   90.00
_cell.angle_beta   90.00
_cell.angle_gamma   90.00
#
_symmetry.space_group_name_H-M   'P 1'
#
loop_
_entity.id
_entity.type
_entity.pdbx_description
1 polymer ?
#
loop_
_entity_poly.entity_id
_entity_poly.type
_entity_poly.pdbx_seq_one_letter_code
_entity_poly.pdbx_strand_id
1 'polypeptide(L)'
;MARPEPQRGGVRAITSLQNERVKLIRSLEMRKVRRETGLFVAEGASVLVTAREAGWAPRMLVFLAGSAQAGVARELLTWAEAAGAECLEVSPAVLAKLAAKDNPQTMLGVFEQRWAAEPAAERLAQDALWLALEAIRDPGNLGTIIRTADAVAAAGVILVGTSCDPYSHEAARASMGSTFNVPLVRMSAE
;
A
#
# COMPACT_ATOMS: atom_id res chain seq x y z
N MET A 1 -9.69 -21.98 30.27
CA MET A 1 -8.80 -21.98 29.08
C MET A 1 -8.47 -20.53 28.77
N ALA A 2 -7.22 -20.11 29.02
CA ALA A 2 -6.78 -18.74 28.75
C ALA A 2 -6.69 -18.52 27.23
N ARG A 3 -7.28 -17.41 26.75
CA ARG A 3 -7.05 -16.93 25.37
C ARG A 3 -5.57 -16.58 25.23
N PRO A 4 -4.88 -16.95 24.14
CA PRO A 4 -3.50 -16.54 23.94
C PRO A 4 -3.44 -15.02 23.78
N GLU A 5 -2.56 -14.38 24.54
CA GLU A 5 -2.29 -12.94 24.45
C GLU A 5 -1.75 -12.58 23.05
N PRO A 6 -2.09 -11.41 22.49
CA PRO A 6 -1.50 -10.95 21.25
C PRO A 6 0.00 -10.70 21.48
N GLN A 7 0.86 -11.47 20.82
CA GLN A 7 2.31 -11.26 20.83
C GLN A 7 2.60 -9.84 20.33
N ARG A 8 3.06 -8.97 21.23
CA ARG A 8 3.54 -7.62 20.89
C ARG A 8 4.64 -7.75 19.83
N GLY A 9 4.46 -7.08 18.70
CA GLY A 9 5.29 -7.20 17.51
C GLY A 9 6.69 -6.63 17.74
N GLY A 10 7.63 -7.49 18.14
CA GLY A 10 9.06 -7.20 18.03
C GLY A 10 9.57 -7.45 16.61
N VAL A 11 10.69 -6.83 16.27
CA VAL A 11 11.40 -7.07 15.00
C VAL A 11 11.80 -8.54 14.87
N ARG A 12 11.48 -9.15 13.71
CA ARG A 12 11.82 -10.54 13.38
C ARG A 12 12.78 -10.56 12.19
N ALA A 13 13.96 -11.15 12.38
CA ALA A 13 14.90 -11.38 11.29
C ALA A 13 14.44 -12.56 10.42
N ILE A 14 14.30 -12.35 9.11
CA ILE A 14 13.93 -13.37 8.12
C ILE A 14 14.99 -13.44 7.02
N THR A 15 15.65 -14.59 6.93
CA THR A 15 16.66 -14.87 5.91
C THR A 15 16.19 -15.87 4.86
N SER A 16 15.10 -16.60 5.12
CA SER A 16 14.59 -17.67 4.25
C SER A 16 13.44 -17.21 3.35
N LEU A 17 13.55 -17.53 2.06
CA LEU A 17 12.48 -17.34 1.07
C LEU A 17 11.27 -18.24 1.30
N GLN A 18 11.43 -19.31 2.10
CA GLN A 18 10.35 -20.23 2.42
C GLN A 18 9.48 -19.78 3.59
N ASN A 19 9.80 -18.64 4.21
CA ASN A 19 8.99 -18.08 5.28
C ASN A 19 7.58 -17.70 4.76
N GLU A 20 6.55 -18.04 5.52
CA GLU A 20 5.16 -17.82 5.13
C GLU A 20 4.82 -16.34 4.90
N ARG A 21 5.47 -15.40 5.61
CA ARG A 21 5.29 -13.96 5.36
C ARG A 21 5.90 -13.54 4.03
N VAL A 22 7.08 -14.06 3.71
CA VAL A 22 7.71 -13.80 2.41
C VAL A 22 6.82 -14.34 1.28
N LYS A 23 6.29 -15.56 1.41
CA LYS A 23 5.36 -16.14 0.43
C LYS A 23 4.10 -15.30 0.28
N LEU A 24 3.49 -14.88 1.39
CA LEU A 24 2.31 -14.00 1.37
C LEU A 24 2.60 -12.71 0.62
N ILE A 25 3.66 -11.98 0.98
CA ILE A 25 4.00 -10.69 0.37
C ILE A 25 4.22 -10.86 -1.14
N ARG A 26 4.96 -11.89 -1.56
CA ARG A 26 5.16 -12.18 -3.00
C ARG A 26 3.85 -12.48 -3.71
N SER A 27 2.95 -13.23 -3.07
CA SER A 27 1.67 -13.58 -3.67
C SER A 27 0.75 -12.37 -3.91
N LEU A 28 1.00 -11.24 -3.24
CA LEU A 28 0.28 -9.96 -3.46
C LEU A 28 0.58 -9.33 -4.83
N GLU A 29 1.51 -9.87 -5.63
CA GLU A 29 1.65 -9.53 -7.05
C GLU A 29 0.38 -9.94 -7.84
N MET A 30 -0.28 -11.02 -7.43
CA MET A 30 -1.48 -11.53 -8.08
C MET A 30 -2.73 -10.76 -7.61
N ARG A 31 -3.49 -10.22 -8.58
CA ARG A 31 -4.78 -9.53 -8.32
C ARG A 31 -5.75 -10.40 -7.52
N LYS A 32 -5.80 -11.71 -7.80
CA LYS A 32 -6.67 -12.66 -7.09
C LYS A 32 -6.40 -12.65 -5.59
N VAL A 33 -5.12 -12.78 -5.20
CA VAL A 33 -4.72 -12.79 -3.79
C VAL A 33 -5.04 -11.45 -3.13
N ARG A 34 -4.72 -10.32 -3.77
CA ARG A 34 -5.07 -9.00 -3.23
C ARG A 34 -6.57 -8.84 -2.98
N ARG A 35 -7.42 -9.39 -3.85
CA ARG A 35 -8.88 -9.37 -3.66
C ARG A 35 -9.33 -10.27 -2.50
N GLU A 36 -8.70 -11.42 -2.33
CA GLU A 36 -9.04 -12.38 -1.27
C GLU A 36 -8.54 -11.92 0.10
N THR A 37 -7.34 -11.35 0.18
CA THR A 37 -6.73 -10.90 1.43
C THR A 37 -7.12 -9.47 1.80
N GLY A 38 -7.53 -8.66 0.82
CA GLY A 38 -7.69 -7.23 0.99
C GLY A 38 -6.37 -6.49 1.22
N LEU A 39 -5.21 -7.09 0.94
CA LEU A 39 -3.90 -6.49 1.19
C LEU A 39 -3.23 -5.98 -0.09
N PHE A 40 -2.28 -5.06 0.06
CA PHE A 40 -1.38 -4.62 -1.01
C PHE A 40 -0.03 -4.16 -0.47
N VAL A 41 0.95 -4.05 -1.38
CA VAL A 41 2.32 -3.63 -1.08
C VAL A 41 2.54 -2.19 -1.54
N ALA A 42 3.17 -1.39 -0.70
CA ALA A 42 3.71 -0.08 -1.06
C ALA A 42 5.20 -0.01 -0.69
N GLU A 43 6.02 0.48 -1.61
CA GLU A 43 7.48 0.41 -1.53
C GLU A 43 8.11 1.81 -1.46
N GLY A 44 9.13 1.98 -0.62
CA GLY A 44 9.94 3.20 -0.53
C GLY A 44 9.63 4.05 0.70
N ALA A 45 10.67 4.62 1.31
CA ALA A 45 10.55 5.38 2.54
C ALA A 45 9.63 6.61 2.40
N SER A 46 9.72 7.35 1.28
CA SER A 46 8.84 8.49 1.02
C SER A 46 7.37 8.10 0.95
N VAL A 47 7.07 7.00 0.26
CA VAL A 47 5.70 6.45 0.14
C VAL A 47 5.16 6.03 1.51
N LEU A 48 6.00 5.41 2.35
CA LEU A 48 5.62 5.02 3.70
C LEU A 48 5.41 6.22 4.63
N VAL A 49 6.17 7.32 4.43
CA VAL A 49 5.92 8.59 5.13
C VAL A 49 4.56 9.15 4.73
N THR A 50 4.22 9.16 3.43
CA THR A 50 2.88 9.59 2.97
C THR A 50 1.78 8.72 3.58
N ALA A 51 1.96 7.40 3.65
CA ALA A 51 1.00 6.51 4.29
C ALA A 51 0.79 6.86 5.78
N ARG A 52 1.89 7.10 6.52
CA ARG A 52 1.85 7.53 7.92
C ARG A 52 1.09 8.84 8.10
N GLU A 53 1.39 9.84 7.28
CA GLU A 53 0.77 11.17 7.34
C GLU A 53 -0.72 11.13 6.98
N ALA A 54 -1.10 10.25 6.06
CA ALA A 54 -2.49 9.97 5.69
C ALA A 54 -3.26 9.12 6.72
N GLY A 55 -2.64 8.78 7.88
CA GLY A 55 -3.30 8.00 8.93
C GLY A 55 -3.52 6.52 8.59
N TRP A 56 -2.68 5.96 7.72
CA TRP A 56 -2.67 4.52 7.48
C TRP A 56 -1.80 3.81 8.51
N ALA A 57 -2.08 2.53 8.74
CA ALA A 57 -1.31 1.66 9.62
C ALA A 57 -0.91 0.41 8.82
N PRO A 58 0.38 0.05 8.79
CA PRO A 58 0.81 -1.16 8.10
C PRO A 58 0.42 -2.39 8.92
N ARG A 59 0.08 -3.48 8.23
CA ARG A 59 0.01 -4.82 8.82
C ARG A 59 1.39 -5.41 9.01
N MET A 60 2.29 -5.13 8.07
CA MET A 60 3.69 -5.55 8.10
C MET A 60 4.56 -4.41 7.59
N LEU A 61 5.71 -4.20 8.23
CA LEU A 61 6.81 -3.39 7.71
C LEU A 61 7.99 -4.31 7.44
N VAL A 62 8.51 -4.31 6.22
CA VAL A 62 9.69 -5.08 5.84
C VAL A 62 10.81 -4.12 5.48
N PHE A 63 12.00 -4.36 6.01
CA PHE A 63 13.15 -3.48 5.78
C PHE A 63 14.45 -4.28 5.69
N LEU A 64 15.42 -3.72 4.96
CA LEU A 64 16.73 -4.32 4.79
C LEU A 64 17.49 -4.37 6.11
N ALA A 65 18.17 -5.48 6.37
CA ALA A 65 19.03 -5.62 7.54
C ALA A 65 20.01 -4.45 7.67
N GLY A 66 20.03 -3.81 8.84
CA GLY A 66 20.88 -2.64 9.10
C GLY A 66 20.42 -1.31 8.47
N SER A 67 19.30 -1.25 7.74
CA SER A 67 18.86 0.01 7.11
C SER A 67 18.01 0.92 8.01
N ALA A 68 17.47 0.40 9.11
CA ALA A 68 16.55 1.13 10.02
C ALA A 68 17.22 1.62 11.32
N GLN A 69 18.47 2.07 11.24
CA GLN A 69 19.26 2.45 12.42
C GLN A 69 19.07 3.92 12.84
N ALA A 70 18.80 4.82 11.89
CA ALA A 70 18.62 6.25 12.17
C ALA A 70 17.72 6.93 11.11
N GLY A 71 17.36 8.19 11.38
CA GLY A 71 16.58 9.04 10.47
C GLY A 71 15.19 8.47 10.14
N VAL A 72 14.71 8.79 8.93
CA VAL A 72 13.37 8.43 8.45
C VAL A 72 13.09 6.92 8.57
N ALA A 73 14.07 6.07 8.28
CA ALA A 73 13.89 4.62 8.36
C ALA A 73 13.62 4.13 9.79
N ARG A 74 14.32 4.71 10.79
CA ARG A 74 14.07 4.40 12.20
C ARG A 74 12.73 4.95 12.67
N GLU A 75 12.34 6.14 12.22
CA GLU A 75 11.02 6.72 12.52
C GLU A 75 9.87 5.86 11.98
N LEU A 76 10.00 5.36 10.75
CA LEU A 76 9.03 4.47 10.12
C LEU A 76 8.93 3.14 10.88
N LEU A 77 10.06 2.58 11.34
CA LEU A 77 10.06 1.39 12.18
C LEU A 77 9.31 1.64 13.49
N THR A 78 9.62 2.72 14.21
CA THR A 78 8.93 3.10 15.45
C THR A 78 7.42 3.30 15.22
N TRP A 79 7.04 3.95 14.12
CA TRP A 79 5.64 4.14 13.74
C TRP A 79 4.92 2.80 13.50
N ALA A 80 5.55 1.88 12.78
CA ALA A 80 4.99 0.56 12.50
C ALA A 80 4.85 -0.27 13.79
N GLU A 81 5.85 -0.26 14.68
CA GLU A 81 5.78 -0.91 15.99
C GLU A 81 4.63 -0.34 16.84
N ALA A 82 4.50 0.99 16.89
CA ALA A 82 3.42 1.67 17.61
C ALA A 82 2.03 1.36 17.04
N ALA A 83 1.94 1.12 15.73
CA ALA A 83 0.71 0.69 15.05
C ALA A 83 0.41 -0.81 15.23
N GLY A 84 1.30 -1.58 15.88
CA GLY A 84 1.14 -3.02 16.08
C GLY A 84 1.46 -3.87 14.84
N ALA A 85 2.22 -3.32 13.89
CA ALA A 85 2.63 -4.02 12.69
C ALA A 85 3.68 -5.10 12.98
N GLU A 86 3.67 -6.19 12.19
CA GLU A 86 4.78 -7.16 12.21
C GLU A 86 5.99 -6.54 11.48
N CYS A 87 7.08 -6.32 12.20
CA CYS A 87 8.29 -5.72 11.65
C CYS A 87 9.30 -6.81 11.26
N LEU A 88 9.64 -6.90 9.99
CA LEU A 88 10.46 -7.95 9.41
C LEU A 88 11.77 -7.37 8.88
N GLU A 89 12.88 -7.71 9.53
CA GLU A 89 14.22 -7.39 9.04
C GLU A 89 14.66 -8.50 8.08
N VAL A 90 14.99 -8.16 6.83
CA VAL A 90 15.27 -9.14 5.79
C VAL A 90 16.65 -9.01 5.16
N SER A 91 17.17 -10.11 4.63
CA SER A 91 18.40 -10.09 3.84
C SER A 91 18.20 -9.41 2.47
N PRO A 92 19.26 -8.94 1.80
CA PRO A 92 19.18 -8.39 0.44
C PRO A 92 18.50 -9.35 -0.55
N ALA A 93 18.79 -10.66 -0.43
CA ALA A 93 18.24 -11.69 -1.31
C ALA A 93 16.72 -11.86 -1.13
N VAL A 94 16.23 -11.75 0.10
CA VAL A 94 14.78 -11.78 0.38
C VAL A 94 14.12 -10.51 -0.14
N LEU A 95 14.68 -9.34 0.17
CA LEU A 95 14.12 -8.05 -0.25
C LEU A 95 14.01 -7.92 -1.78
N ALA A 96 15.05 -8.34 -2.51
CA ALA A 96 15.05 -8.36 -3.97
C ALA A 96 13.94 -9.26 -4.57
N LYS A 97 13.48 -10.28 -3.83
CA LYS A 97 12.35 -11.14 -4.26
C LYS A 97 10.98 -10.58 -3.90
N LEU A 98 10.93 -9.58 -3.01
CA LEU A 98 9.68 -8.91 -2.60
C LEU A 98 9.41 -7.65 -3.44
N ALA A 99 10.45 -7.00 -3.96
CA ALA A 99 10.33 -5.80 -4.78
C ALA A 99 9.78 -6.10 -6.19
N ALA A 100 9.15 -5.10 -6.82
CA ALA A 100 8.58 -5.22 -8.17
C ALA A 100 9.61 -5.22 -9.32
N LYS A 101 10.79 -4.64 -9.11
CA LYS A 101 11.77 -4.36 -10.18
C LYS A 101 13.22 -4.49 -9.67
N ASP A 102 14.16 -4.38 -10.62
CA ASP A 102 15.61 -4.53 -10.42
C ASP A 102 16.25 -3.55 -9.43
N ASN A 103 15.53 -2.50 -8.99
CA ASN A 103 16.01 -1.54 -7.98
C ASN A 103 15.13 -1.57 -6.71
N PRO A 104 15.28 -2.60 -5.86
CA PRO A 104 14.52 -2.72 -4.62
C PRO A 104 14.82 -1.55 -3.69
N GLN A 105 13.78 -0.90 -3.20
CA GLN A 105 13.88 0.06 -2.11
C GLN A 105 14.19 -0.68 -0.81
N THR A 106 14.82 0.01 0.12
CA THR A 106 15.26 -0.58 1.39
C THR A 106 14.10 -0.89 2.35
N MET A 107 12.90 -0.41 2.07
CA MET A 107 11.70 -0.62 2.90
C MET A 107 10.45 -0.79 2.04
N LEU A 108 9.55 -1.66 2.49
CA LEU A 108 8.20 -1.83 1.96
C LEU A 108 7.21 -2.07 3.10
N GLY A 109 5.98 -1.65 2.90
CA GLY A 109 4.87 -1.87 3.83
C GLY A 109 3.78 -2.69 3.17
N VAL A 110 3.07 -3.47 3.98
CA VAL A 110 1.85 -4.15 3.58
C VAL A 110 0.67 -3.53 4.29
N PHE A 111 -0.33 -3.11 3.53
CA PHE A 111 -1.49 -2.37 4.02
C PHE A 111 -2.79 -3.06 3.60
N GLU A 112 -3.85 -2.84 4.37
CA GLU A 112 -5.22 -3.18 3.96
C GLU A 112 -5.72 -2.16 2.94
N GLN A 113 -6.33 -2.61 1.86
CA GLN A 113 -6.97 -1.75 0.86
C GLN A 113 -8.11 -0.95 1.51
N ARG A 114 -8.29 0.31 1.10
CA ARG A 114 -9.40 1.17 1.56
C ARG A 114 -10.20 1.68 0.37
N TRP A 115 -11.44 1.25 0.28
CA TRP A 115 -12.38 1.76 -0.71
C TRP A 115 -13.33 2.76 -0.03
N ALA A 116 -13.42 3.95 -0.60
CA ALA A 116 -14.41 4.92 -0.20
C ALA A 116 -15.80 4.51 -0.70
N ALA A 117 -16.84 4.92 0.04
CA ALA A 117 -18.21 4.78 -0.41
C ALA A 117 -18.46 5.66 -1.65
N GLU A 118 -19.45 5.27 -2.44
CA GLU A 118 -19.91 6.09 -3.55
C GLU A 118 -20.36 7.48 -3.03
N PRO A 119 -19.93 8.58 -3.70
CA PRO A 119 -20.35 9.89 -3.29
C PRO A 119 -21.84 10.06 -3.55
N ALA A 120 -22.60 10.40 -2.51
CA ALA A 120 -24.00 10.78 -2.67
C ALA A 120 -24.08 12.16 -3.34
N ALA A 121 -24.91 12.29 -4.37
CA ALA A 121 -25.01 13.51 -5.18
C ALA A 121 -25.34 14.76 -4.32
N GLU A 122 -26.15 14.58 -3.27
CA GLU A 122 -26.55 15.67 -2.37
C GLU A 122 -25.42 16.12 -1.44
N ARG A 123 -24.34 15.34 -1.33
CA ARG A 123 -23.19 15.58 -0.43
C ARG A 123 -21.95 16.07 -1.18
N LEU A 124 -22.03 16.20 -2.50
CA LEU A 124 -20.93 16.73 -3.31
C LEU A 124 -20.85 18.25 -3.14
N ALA A 125 -19.70 18.73 -2.68
CA ALA A 125 -19.41 20.16 -2.71
C ALA A 125 -19.40 20.64 -4.18
N GLN A 126 -19.95 21.83 -4.44
CA GLN A 126 -20.11 22.34 -5.81
C GLN A 126 -18.76 22.59 -6.52
N ASP A 127 -17.69 22.78 -5.76
CA ASP A 127 -16.32 23.02 -6.21
C ASP A 127 -15.44 21.76 -6.14
N ALA A 128 -15.99 20.60 -5.76
CA ALA A 128 -15.24 19.35 -5.69
C ALA A 128 -14.94 18.80 -7.09
N LEU A 129 -13.66 18.59 -7.38
CA LEU A 129 -13.21 17.90 -8.59
C LEU A 129 -13.18 16.38 -8.37
N TRP A 130 -13.93 15.63 -9.17
CA TRP A 130 -13.88 14.16 -9.20
C TRP A 130 -13.40 13.67 -10.57
N LEU A 131 -12.65 12.57 -10.58
CA LEU A 131 -12.25 11.90 -11.81
C LEU A 131 -12.95 10.55 -11.91
N ALA A 132 -13.79 10.35 -12.93
CA ALA A 132 -14.34 9.05 -13.28
C ALA A 132 -13.55 8.43 -14.42
N LEU A 133 -13.00 7.24 -14.19
CA LEU A 133 -12.19 6.48 -15.14
C LEU A 133 -12.92 5.21 -15.52
N GLU A 134 -13.46 5.19 -16.73
CA GLU A 134 -14.14 4.02 -17.29
C GLU A 134 -13.13 3.08 -17.95
N ALA A 135 -13.12 1.82 -17.51
CA ALA A 135 -12.37 0.73 -18.12
C ALA A 135 -10.87 1.01 -18.38
N ILE A 136 -10.21 1.76 -17.48
CA ILE A 136 -8.76 2.02 -17.56
C ILE A 136 -7.98 0.70 -17.43
N ARG A 137 -7.04 0.46 -18.36
CA ARG A 137 -6.37 -0.86 -18.47
C ARG A 137 -4.92 -0.86 -18.01
N ASP A 138 -4.24 0.26 -18.14
CA ASP A 138 -2.81 0.38 -17.84
C ASP A 138 -2.60 0.82 -16.38
N PRO A 139 -1.93 0.00 -15.52
CA PRO A 139 -1.71 0.35 -14.13
C PRO A 139 -0.79 1.56 -13.93
N GLY A 140 0.19 1.77 -14.82
CA GLY A 140 1.09 2.92 -14.75
C GLY A 140 0.36 4.25 -14.98
N ASN A 141 -0.51 4.29 -15.99
CA ASN A 141 -1.41 5.40 -16.29
C ASN A 141 -2.37 5.64 -15.13
N LEU A 142 -2.97 4.57 -14.57
CA LEU A 142 -3.85 4.70 -13.40
C LEU A 142 -3.11 5.34 -12.22
N GLY A 143 -1.92 4.83 -11.87
CA GLY A 143 -1.12 5.41 -10.79
C GLY A 143 -0.75 6.87 -11.06
N THR A 144 -0.40 7.21 -12.30
CA THR A 144 -0.07 8.58 -12.71
C THR A 144 -1.28 9.51 -12.60
N ILE A 145 -2.48 9.05 -12.99
CA ILE A 145 -3.71 9.81 -12.84
C ILE A 145 -4.04 10.03 -11.36
N ILE A 146 -3.90 9.00 -10.51
CA ILE A 146 -4.08 9.14 -9.05
C ILE A 146 -3.12 10.18 -8.48
N ARG A 147 -1.85 10.17 -8.91
CA ARG A 147 -0.85 11.16 -8.50
C ARG A 147 -1.21 12.58 -8.94
N THR A 148 -1.71 12.73 -10.16
CA THR A 148 -2.18 14.04 -10.67
C THR A 148 -3.40 14.51 -9.89
N ALA A 149 -4.35 13.60 -9.59
CA ALA A 149 -5.55 13.90 -8.81
C ALA A 149 -5.20 14.43 -7.41
N ASP A 150 -4.22 13.81 -6.74
CA ASP A 150 -3.68 14.28 -5.46
C ASP A 150 -3.08 15.70 -5.59
N ALA A 151 -2.25 15.92 -6.61
CA ALA A 151 -1.58 17.20 -6.83
C ALA A 151 -2.53 18.38 -7.09
N VAL A 152 -3.71 18.12 -7.67
CA VAL A 152 -4.75 19.14 -7.91
C VAL A 152 -5.84 19.15 -6.83
N ALA A 153 -5.64 18.43 -5.72
CA ALA A 153 -6.60 18.30 -4.62
C ALA A 153 -7.99 17.82 -5.08
N ALA A 154 -8.03 16.87 -6.01
CA ALA A 154 -9.28 16.21 -6.39
C ALA A 154 -9.90 15.50 -5.17
N ALA A 155 -11.22 15.57 -5.08
CA ALA A 155 -12.00 14.94 -4.01
C ALA A 155 -11.95 13.40 -4.06
N GLY A 156 -11.67 12.82 -5.22
CA GLY A 156 -11.44 11.38 -5.36
C GLY A 156 -11.39 10.90 -6.80
N VAL A 157 -11.07 9.61 -6.94
CA VAL A 157 -11.04 8.89 -8.22
C VAL A 157 -12.03 7.73 -8.17
N ILE A 158 -12.92 7.70 -9.15
CA ILE A 158 -13.95 6.68 -9.34
C ILE A 158 -13.50 5.76 -10.47
N LEU A 159 -13.40 4.46 -10.18
CA LEU A 159 -13.15 3.43 -11.17
C LEU A 159 -14.48 2.81 -11.59
N VAL A 160 -14.87 3.05 -12.83
CA VAL A 160 -16.15 2.59 -13.40
C VAL A 160 -15.92 1.33 -14.23
N GLY A 161 -16.70 0.29 -13.94
CA GLY A 161 -16.66 -0.98 -14.66
C GLY A 161 -15.38 -1.78 -14.45
N THR A 162 -14.91 -2.45 -15.51
CA THR A 162 -13.74 -3.34 -15.42
C THR A 162 -12.44 -2.57 -15.64
N SER A 163 -11.89 -2.02 -14.55
CA SER A 163 -10.61 -1.30 -14.55
C SER A 163 -9.46 -2.15 -14.00
N CYS A 164 -8.23 -1.72 -14.30
CA CYS A 164 -7.02 -2.21 -13.65
C CYS A 164 -7.01 -1.89 -12.15
N ASP A 165 -6.17 -2.58 -11.40
CA ASP A 165 -6.19 -2.54 -9.94
C ASP A 165 -5.26 -1.42 -9.42
N PRO A 166 -5.78 -0.37 -8.74
CA PRO A 166 -4.95 0.71 -8.21
C PRO A 166 -4.01 0.24 -7.10
N TYR A 167 -4.30 -0.91 -6.48
CA TYR A 167 -3.47 -1.53 -5.46
C TYR A 167 -2.49 -2.57 -6.03
N SER A 168 -2.40 -2.69 -7.35
CA SER A 168 -1.29 -3.41 -7.97
C SER A 168 0.04 -2.74 -7.65
N HIS A 169 1.12 -3.52 -7.62
CA HIS A 169 2.45 -3.00 -7.33
C HIS A 169 2.84 -1.88 -8.32
N GLU A 170 2.50 -2.05 -9.59
CA GLU A 170 2.78 -1.06 -10.63
C GLU A 170 1.99 0.25 -10.42
N ALA A 171 0.68 0.18 -10.18
CA ALA A 171 -0.14 1.37 -9.95
C ALA A 171 0.25 2.10 -8.65
N ALA A 172 0.46 1.36 -7.55
CA ALA A 172 0.87 1.93 -6.27
C ALA A 172 2.25 2.63 -6.37
N ARG A 173 3.18 2.05 -7.13
CA ARG A 173 4.48 2.66 -7.40
C ARG A 173 4.36 3.91 -8.27
N ALA A 174 3.61 3.83 -9.37
CA ALA A 174 3.39 4.97 -10.26
C ALA A 174 2.68 6.13 -9.57
N SER A 175 1.84 5.84 -8.56
CA SER A 175 1.17 6.87 -7.76
C SER A 175 2.09 7.62 -6.80
N MET A 176 3.30 7.12 -6.52
CA MET A 176 4.25 7.77 -5.60
C MET A 176 3.65 8.10 -4.22
N GLY A 177 2.80 7.22 -3.68
CA GLY A 177 2.14 7.41 -2.38
C GLY A 177 0.76 8.08 -2.43
N SER A 178 0.36 8.69 -3.55
CA SER A 178 -0.96 9.34 -3.67
C SER A 178 -2.17 8.42 -3.49
N THR A 179 -1.99 7.10 -3.64
CA THR A 179 -3.00 6.08 -3.29
C THR A 179 -3.42 6.13 -1.81
N PHE A 180 -2.59 6.69 -0.93
CA PHE A 180 -2.92 6.87 0.48
C PHE A 180 -3.75 8.14 0.77
N ASN A 181 -3.64 9.15 -0.09
CA ASN A 181 -4.29 10.45 0.09
C ASN A 181 -5.63 10.56 -0.65
N VAL A 182 -5.71 9.98 -1.85
CA VAL A 182 -6.87 10.15 -2.73
C VAL A 182 -7.90 9.06 -2.45
N PRO A 183 -9.16 9.43 -2.12
CA PRO A 183 -10.25 8.47 -1.99
C PRO A 183 -10.47 7.71 -3.31
N LEU A 184 -10.45 6.38 -3.23
CA LEU A 184 -10.72 5.49 -4.37
C LEU A 184 -12.09 4.86 -4.23
N VAL A 185 -12.92 5.00 -5.26
CA VAL A 185 -14.28 4.46 -5.32
C VAL A 185 -14.35 3.44 -6.46
N ARG A 186 -15.12 2.36 -6.28
CA ARG A 186 -15.51 1.45 -7.37
C ARG A 186 -16.99 1.61 -7.63
N MET A 187 -17.36 1.66 -8.91
CA MET A 187 -18.75 1.69 -9.36
C MET A 187 -18.96 0.69 -10.51
N SER A 188 -20.16 0.13 -10.61
CA SER A 188 -20.61 -0.55 -11.82
C SER A 188 -20.84 0.45 -12.96
N ALA A 189 -20.80 -0.03 -14.20
CA ALA A 189 -21.21 0.75 -15.37
C ALA A 189 -22.73 0.61 -15.64
N GLU A 190 -23.40 -0.27 -14.90
CA GLU A 190 -24.85 -0.51 -14.89
C GLU A 190 -25.53 0.35 -13.82
#